data_AF-A0A6A8A8J1-F1
#
_entry.id   AF-A0A6A8A8J1-F1
#
_cell.length_a   1.000
_cell.length_b   1.000
_cell.length_c   1.000
_cell.angle_alpha   90.00
_cell.angle_beta   90.00
_cell.angle_gamma   90.00
#
_symmetry.space_group_name_H-M   'P 1'
#
loop_
_entity.id
_entity.type
_entity.pdbx_description
1 polymer ?
#
loop_
_entity_poly.entity_id
_entity_poly.type
_entity_poly.pdbx_seq_one_letter_code
_entity_poly.pdbx_strand_id
1 'polypeptide(L)'
;MAARDRYSRKLECSQCGHSGYAEVSEDDDPRRKTPGFLVDDMPIGFVTEFASNDPRKYMIRCRCGHKFRFEQKTVYAPGGEPRR
;
A
#
# COMPACT_ATOMS: atom_id res chain seq x y z
N MET A 1 -22.87 2.50 4.43
CA MET A 1 -21.56 2.23 5.03
C MET A 1 -20.62 2.01 3.86
N ALA A 2 -19.72 2.95 3.57
CA ALA A 2 -18.67 2.71 2.57
C ALA A 2 -17.80 1.57 3.12
N ALA A 3 -17.67 0.48 2.37
CA ALA A 3 -16.75 -0.58 2.73
C ALA A 3 -15.35 0.01 2.58
N ARG A 4 -14.67 0.21 3.70
CA ARG A 4 -13.24 0.50 3.71
C ARG A 4 -12.54 -0.84 3.76
N ASP A 5 -11.96 -1.24 2.64
CA ASP A 5 -11.17 -2.46 2.56
C ASP A 5 -9.80 -2.19 3.17
N ARG A 6 -9.57 -2.78 4.34
CA ARG A 6 -8.28 -2.79 5.01
C ARG A 6 -7.53 -4.05 4.63
N TYR A 7 -6.30 -3.91 4.15
CA TYR A 7 -5.47 -5.04 3.80
C TYR A 7 -3.99 -4.74 4.02
N SER A 8 -3.23 -5.81 4.25
CA SER A 8 -1.78 -5.76 4.36
C SER A 8 -1.14 -5.88 2.98
N ARG A 9 -0.29 -4.93 2.60
CA ARG A 9 0.48 -4.96 1.35
C ARG A 9 1.91 -5.40 1.64
N LYS A 10 2.37 -6.50 1.02
CA LYS A 10 3.79 -6.87 1.10
C LYS A 10 4.63 -5.90 0.27
N LEU A 11 5.60 -5.26 0.92
CA LEU A 11 6.65 -4.46 0.31
C LEU A 11 7.96 -5.26 0.27
N GLU A 12 8.70 -5.17 -0.83
CA GLU A 12 9.97 -5.86 -1.05
C GLU A 12 10.90 -4.99 -1.89
N CYS A 13 12.04 -4.62 -1.34
CA CYS A 13 13.03 -3.82 -2.04
C CYS A 13 13.86 -4.70 -2.97
N SER A 14 13.79 -4.45 -4.28
CA SER A 14 14.57 -5.18 -5.29
C SER A 14 16.08 -4.98 -5.19
N GLN A 15 16.56 -3.89 -4.57
CA GLN A 15 17.99 -3.63 -4.42
C GLN A 15 18.65 -4.33 -3.23
N CYS A 16 17.96 -4.48 -2.10
CA CYS A 16 18.54 -5.04 -0.88
C CYS A 16 17.81 -6.27 -0.33
N GLY A 17 16.70 -6.67 -0.95
CA GLY A 17 15.89 -7.81 -0.52
C GLY A 17 15.09 -7.57 0.76
N HIS A 18 15.16 -6.37 1.36
CA HIS A 18 14.38 -6.05 2.57
C HIS A 18 12.89 -6.12 2.25
N SER A 19 12.13 -6.77 3.12
CA SER A 19 10.68 -6.91 2.96
C SER A 19 9.94 -6.60 4.25
N GLY A 20 8.68 -6.21 4.11
CA GLY A 20 7.79 -5.89 5.22
C GLY A 20 6.34 -5.84 4.76
N TYR A 21 5.42 -5.70 5.71
CA TYR A 21 4.00 -5.57 5.43
C TYR A 21 3.56 -4.17 5.83
N ALA A 22 2.93 -3.45 4.91
CA ALA A 22 2.32 -2.16 5.16
C ALA A 22 0.80 -2.32 5.30
N GLU A 23 0.22 -1.70 6.31
CA GLU A 23 -1.24 -1.69 6.46
C GLU A 23 -1.81 -0.55 5.61
N VAL A 24 -2.81 -0.88 4.79
CA VAL A 24 -3.43 0.04 3.86
C VAL A 24 -4.95 -0.02 4.03
N SER A 25 -5.57 1.16 4.01
CA SER A 25 -7.01 1.30 3.85
C SER A 25 -7.31 1.87 2.47
N GLU A 26 -8.18 1.19 1.71
CA GLU A 26 -8.77 1.71 0.48
C GLU A 26 -10.28 1.92 0.66
N ASP A 27 -10.78 3.00 0.06
CA ASP A 27 -12.21 3.30 -0.01
C ASP A 27 -12.62 3.13 -1.48
N ASP A 28 -13.27 2.00 -1.79
CA ASP A 28 -13.77 1.68 -3.13
C ASP A 28 -15.21 2.18 -3.32
N ASP A 29 -15.60 3.27 -2.63
CA ASP A 29 -16.94 3.81 -2.82
C ASP A 29 -17.09 4.32 -4.27
N PRO A 30 -17.95 3.70 -5.10
CA PRO A 30 -18.05 4.03 -6.53
C PRO A 30 -18.62 5.44 -6.75
N ARG A 31 -19.12 6.11 -5.70
CA ARG A 31 -19.64 7.48 -5.76
C ARG A 31 -18.53 8.52 -5.52
N ARG A 32 -17.35 8.11 -5.06
CA ARG A 32 -16.21 9.03 -4.92
C ARG A 32 -15.47 9.20 -6.24
N LYS A 33 -15.13 10.45 -6.56
CA LYS A 33 -14.31 10.81 -7.74
C LYS A 33 -12.85 10.38 -7.62
N THR A 34 -12.37 10.05 -6.42
CA THR A 34 -10.98 9.69 -6.16
C THR A 34 -10.92 8.50 -5.22
N PRO A 35 -10.10 7.47 -5.52
CA PRO A 35 -9.87 6.36 -4.61
C PRO A 35 -9.29 6.88 -3.30
N GLY A 36 -9.79 6.36 -2.18
CA GLY A 36 -9.36 6.76 -0.85
C GLY A 36 -8.18 5.94 -0.33
N PHE A 37 -7.10 5.82 -1.11
CA PHE A 37 -5.92 5.05 -0.69
C PHE A 37 -5.17 5.79 0.42
N LEU A 38 -4.96 5.09 1.54
CA LEU A 38 -4.21 5.58 2.70
C LEU A 38 -3.33 4.45 3.24
N VAL A 39 -2.06 4.77 3.52
CA VAL A 39 -1.16 3.86 4.24
C VAL A 39 -1.28 4.19 5.72
N ASP A 40 -1.84 3.26 6.49
CA ASP A 40 -2.06 3.41 7.93
C ASP A 40 -0.79 3.07 8.72
N ASP A 41 -0.06 2.03 8.31
CA ASP A 41 1.19 1.60 8.95
C ASP A 41 2.27 1.29 7.91
N MET A 42 3.48 1.81 8.13
CA MET A 42 4.62 1.59 7.23
C MET A 42 5.63 0.65 7.92
N PRO A 43 6.07 -0.43 7.27
CA PRO A 43 7.01 -1.37 7.86
C PRO A 43 8.38 -0.72 8.11
N ILE A 44 9.03 -1.19 9.16
CA ILE A 44 10.35 -0.72 9.58
C ILE A 44 11.34 -0.83 8.41
N GLY A 45 12.08 0.25 8.17
CA GLY A 45 13.07 0.34 7.09
C GLY A 45 12.50 0.82 5.75
N PHE A 46 11.22 1.12 5.68
CA PHE A 46 10.60 1.87 4.60
C PHE A 46 10.09 3.21 5.12
N VAL A 47 10.16 4.24 4.28
CA VAL A 47 9.64 5.57 4.58
C VAL A 47 8.86 6.10 3.39
N THR A 48 7.81 6.85 3.64
CA THR A 48 7.07 7.54 2.59
C THR A 48 7.91 8.67 2.02
N GLU A 49 8.21 8.60 0.73
CA GLU A 49 8.89 9.68 0.01
C GLU A 49 7.88 10.67 -0.57
N PHE A 50 6.77 10.16 -1.11
CA PHE A 50 5.67 10.97 -1.61
C PHE A 50 4.35 10.30 -1.27
N ALA A 51 3.55 10.96 -0.43
CA ALA A 51 2.21 10.51 -0.09
C ALA A 51 1.22 10.90 -1.20
N SER A 52 0.36 9.97 -1.60
CA SER A 52 -0.70 10.22 -2.56
C SER A 52 -1.91 9.34 -2.24
N ASN A 53 -3.10 9.77 -2.64
CA ASN A 53 -4.31 8.95 -2.53
C ASN A 53 -4.46 8.00 -3.74
N ASP A 54 -3.44 7.89 -4.58
CA ASP A 54 -3.35 6.96 -5.69
C ASP A 54 -2.10 6.08 -5.46
N PRO A 55 -2.25 4.75 -5.31
CA PRO A 55 -1.12 3.84 -5.07
C PRO A 55 -0.08 3.89 -6.19
N ARG A 56 -0.48 4.22 -7.43
CA ARG A 56 0.45 4.35 -8.56
C ARG A 56 1.35 5.58 -8.47
N LYS A 57 0.92 6.58 -7.69
CA LYS A 57 1.65 7.83 -7.45
C LYS A 57 2.35 7.84 -6.10
N TYR A 58 1.95 6.96 -5.17
CA TYR A 58 2.57 6.83 -3.87
C TYR A 58 4.00 6.28 -4.00
N MET A 59 4.98 7.04 -3.51
CA MET A 59 6.39 6.66 -3.58
C MET A 59 6.92 6.31 -2.19
N ILE A 60 7.62 5.18 -2.13
CA ILE A 60 8.28 4.68 -0.94
C ILE A 60 9.78 4.71 -1.17
N ARG A 61 10.53 5.01 -0.12
CA ARG A 61 11.97 4.89 -0.07
C ARG A 61 12.36 3.84 0.96
N CYS A 62 13.19 2.90 0.55
CA CYS A 62 13.82 1.97 1.48
C CYS A 62 15.01 2.64 2.17
N ARG A 63 15.35 2.20 3.39
CA ARG A 63 16.55 2.60 4.15
C ARG A 63 17.86 2.44 3.38
N CYS A 64 17.92 1.55 2.39
CA CYS A 64 19.10 1.39 1.52
C CYS A 64 19.28 2.55 0.51
N GLY A 65 18.29 3.44 0.38
CA GLY A 65 18.29 4.57 -0.55
C GLY A 65 17.44 4.36 -1.81
N HIS A 66 17.01 3.12 -2.09
CA HIS A 66 16.18 2.82 -3.26
C HIS A 66 14.77 3.42 -3.13
N LYS A 67 14.29 4.07 -4.19
CA LYS A 67 12.93 4.64 -4.27
C LYS A 67 12.12 3.87 -5.30
N PHE A 68 10.89 3.50 -4.95
CA PHE A 68 10.00 2.76 -5.83
C PHE A 68 8.53 3.10 -5.54
N ARG A 69 7.65 2.81 -6.50
CA ARG A 69 6.22 3.03 -6.35
C ARG A 69 5.59 1.99 -5.43
N PHE A 70 4.49 2.35 -4.79
CA PHE A 70 3.60 1.43 -4.08
C PHE A 70 2.79 0.57 -5.08
N GLU A 71 3.48 -0.11 -6.01
CA GLU A 71 2.90 -0.93 -7.08
C GLU A 71 3.16 -2.44 -6.88
N GLN A 72 3.55 -2.87 -5.68
CA GLN A 72 3.84 -4.29 -5.44
C GLN A 72 2.56 -5.11 -5.28
N LYS A 73 2.60 -6.42 -5.60
CA LYS A 73 1.41 -7.28 -5.63
C LYS A 73 0.63 -7.17 -4.32
N THR A 74 -0.62 -6.72 -4.38
CA THR A 74 -1.54 -6.78 -3.24
C THR A 74 -1.69 -8.24 -2.84
N VAL A 75 -1.26 -8.58 -1.62
CA VAL A 75 -1.47 -9.92 -1.06
C VAL A 75 -2.62 -9.76 -0.08
N TYR A 76 -3.82 -10.15 -0.46
CA TYR A 76 -4.92 -10.19 0.49
C TYR A 76 -4.52 -11.12 1.64
N ALA A 77 -4.72 -10.66 2.88
CA ALA A 77 -4.54 -11.51 4.03
C ALA A 77 -5.36 -12.80 3.83
N PRO A 78 -4.84 -14.00 4.20
CA PRO A 78 -5.58 -15.24 4.05
C PRO A 78 -6.88 -15.15 4.87
N GLY A 79 -8.01 -14.93 4.19
CA GLY A 79 -9.33 -14.64 4.78
C GLY A 79 -10.05 -13.38 4.26
N GLY A 80 -9.37 -12.54 3.46
CA GLY A 80 -9.95 -11.36 2.79
C GLY A 80 -10.19 -11.61 1.31
N GLU A 81 -11.09 -12.53 0.96
CA GLU A 81 -11.46 -12.75 -0.43
C GLU A 81 -12.24 -11.54 -0.99
N PRO A 82 -11.93 -11.08 -2.22
CA PRO A 82 -12.68 -9.99 -2.86
C PRO A 82 -14.08 -10.50 -3.18
N ARG A 83 -15.10 -9.89 -2.55
CA ARG A 83 -16.48 -10.12 -2.95
C ARG A 83 -16.72 -9.39 -4.27
N ARG A 84 -16.84 -10.20 -5.32
CA ARG A 84 -17.07 -9.84 -6.72
C ARG A 84 -18.35 -9.03 -6.91
#